data_AF-A0A3D5J4F5-F1
#
_entry.id   AF-A0A3D5J4F5-F1
#
_cell.length_a   1.000
_cell.length_b   1.000
_cell.length_c   1.000
_cell.angle_alpha   90.00
_cell.angle_beta   90.00
_cell.angle_gamma   90.00
#
_symmetry.space_group_name_H-M   'P 1'
#
loop_
_entity.id
_entity.type
_entity.pdbx_description
1 polymer ?
#
loop_
_entity_poly.entity_id
_entity_poly.type
_entity_poly.pdbx_seq_one_letter_code
_entity_poly.pdbx_strand_id
1 'polypeptide(L)'
;DAEKQFVQQSDQQLMNDVTEALIEKTEFDLPKEFLQKWIRTVGEKPLTEEEAKEEYQNSEKGLRYQLIEGKIVKENDIQVDFEALKAFAKDKIKEQMAQFGQMDPSDKELDDIAARILSNQDEVKRLSEQLVNEKLLNFYKDNMKFDEKEVTYDEFVKEIYE
;
A
#
# COMPACT_ATOMS: atom_id res chain seq x y z
N ASP A 1 11.16 -4.40 -20.39
CA ASP A 1 10.31 -3.25 -20.00
C ASP A 1 8.85 -3.63 -19.87
N ALA A 2 8.19 -4.12 -20.92
CA ALA A 2 6.78 -4.54 -20.85
C ALA A 2 6.51 -5.65 -19.81
N GLU A 3 7.37 -6.68 -19.73
CA GLU A 3 7.22 -7.76 -18.75
C GLU A 3 7.19 -7.26 -17.29
N LYS A 4 8.08 -6.31 -16.94
CA LYS A 4 8.10 -5.71 -15.60
C LYS A 4 6.83 -4.92 -15.31
N GLN A 5 6.28 -4.24 -16.30
CA GLN A 5 5.00 -3.51 -16.16
C GLN A 5 3.85 -4.49 -15.89
N PHE A 6 3.80 -5.62 -16.62
CA PHE A 6 2.79 -6.65 -16.39
C PHE A 6 2.88 -7.26 -15.00
N VAL A 7 4.09 -7.52 -14.49
CA VAL A 7 4.29 -7.99 -13.11
C VAL A 7 3.74 -6.97 -12.10
N GLN A 8 4.09 -5.69 -12.25
CA GLN A 8 3.61 -4.64 -11.34
C GLN A 8 2.08 -4.50 -11.37
N GLN A 9 1.46 -4.57 -12.55
CA GLN A 9 0.01 -4.51 -12.68
C GLN A 9 -0.68 -5.74 -12.09
N SER A 10 -0.10 -6.93 -12.30
CA SER A 10 -0.61 -8.17 -11.71
C SER A 10 -0.52 -8.14 -10.19
N ASP A 11 0.58 -7.62 -9.65
CA ASP A 11 0.80 -7.47 -8.21
C ASP A 11 -0.20 -6.48 -7.58
N GLN A 12 -0.48 -5.38 -8.29
CA GLN A 12 -1.51 -4.43 -7.87
C GLN A 12 -2.91 -5.07 -7.87
N GLN A 13 -3.24 -5.81 -8.92
CA GLN A 13 -4.52 -6.51 -9.00
C GLN A 13 -4.65 -7.54 -7.88
N LEU A 14 -3.61 -8.33 -7.65
CA LEU A 14 -3.57 -9.30 -6.56
C LEU A 14 -3.81 -8.64 -5.20
N MET A 15 -3.17 -7.49 -4.96
CA MET A 15 -3.38 -6.73 -3.72
C MET A 15 -4.84 -6.27 -3.57
N ASN A 16 -5.48 -5.84 -4.67
CA ASN A 16 -6.90 -5.47 -4.67
C ASN A 16 -7.78 -6.68 -4.34
N ASP A 17 -7.59 -7.81 -5.03
CA ASP A 17 -8.36 -9.03 -4.83
C ASP A 17 -8.23 -9.56 -3.39
N VAL A 18 -7.01 -9.56 -2.84
CA VAL A 18 -6.76 -9.95 -1.45
C VAL A 18 -7.45 -8.98 -0.49
N THR A 19 -7.37 -7.68 -0.74
CA THR A 19 -8.04 -6.66 0.08
C THR A 19 -9.55 -6.88 0.12
N GLU A 20 -10.18 -7.08 -1.03
CA GLU A 20 -11.61 -7.35 -1.13
C GLU A 20 -11.97 -8.66 -0.40
N ALA A 21 -11.24 -9.74 -0.66
CA ALA A 21 -11.50 -11.02 -0.01
C ALA A 21 -11.33 -10.97 1.51
N LEU A 22 -10.36 -10.20 2.02
CA LEU A 22 -10.17 -9.99 3.46
C LEU A 22 -11.33 -9.23 4.07
N ILE A 23 -11.81 -8.16 3.42
CA ILE A 23 -12.97 -7.38 3.89
C ILE A 23 -14.22 -8.26 3.90
N GLU A 24 -14.47 -9.02 2.82
CA GLU A 24 -15.67 -9.87 2.69
C GLU A 24 -15.68 -11.03 3.68
N LYS A 25 -14.52 -11.62 3.97
CA LYS A 25 -14.40 -12.78 4.87
C LYS A 25 -14.24 -12.41 6.33
N THR A 26 -14.02 -11.14 6.66
CA THR A 26 -13.75 -10.68 8.03
C THR A 26 -14.84 -9.73 8.51
N GLU A 27 -15.85 -10.31 9.15
CA GLU A 27 -16.96 -9.55 9.72
C GLU A 27 -16.66 -9.10 11.16
N PHE A 28 -16.90 -7.81 11.43
CA PHE A 28 -16.83 -7.20 12.77
C PHE A 28 -17.58 -5.87 12.77
N ASP A 29 -18.04 -5.41 13.92
CA ASP A 29 -18.78 -4.16 14.02
C ASP A 29 -17.84 -2.94 14.11
N LEU A 30 -18.14 -1.93 13.31
CA LEU A 30 -17.53 -0.61 13.44
C LEU A 30 -18.39 0.28 14.36
N PRO A 31 -17.77 1.14 15.20
CA PRO A 31 -18.51 2.07 16.04
C PRO A 31 -19.06 3.25 15.21
N LYS A 32 -20.10 2.99 14.40
CA LYS A 32 -20.65 3.90 13.38
C LYS A 32 -20.93 5.30 13.89
N GLU A 33 -21.61 5.44 15.03
CA GLU A 33 -21.93 6.75 15.60
C GLU A 33 -20.69 7.56 15.99
N PHE A 34 -19.67 6.90 16.51
CA PHE A 34 -18.40 7.55 16.85
C PHE A 34 -17.67 7.97 15.58
N LEU A 35 -17.58 7.09 14.58
CA LEU A 35 -16.87 7.37 13.34
C LEU A 35 -17.52 8.51 12.56
N GLN A 36 -18.86 8.56 12.48
CA GLN A 36 -19.56 9.68 11.87
C GLN A 36 -19.30 11.01 12.60
N LYS A 37 -19.31 11.02 13.94
CA LYS A 37 -18.96 12.21 14.73
C LYS A 37 -17.50 12.61 14.54
N TRP A 38 -16.60 11.65 14.44
CA TRP A 38 -15.17 11.88 14.24
C TRP A 38 -14.91 12.45 12.84
N ILE A 39 -15.44 11.84 11.78
CA ILE A 39 -15.36 12.31 10.37
C ILE A 39 -15.87 13.74 10.26
N ARG A 40 -16.97 14.06 10.94
CA ARG A 40 -17.51 15.41 11.00
C ARG A 40 -16.50 16.46 11.50
N THR A 41 -15.53 16.07 12.31
CA THR A 41 -14.59 16.96 13.01
C THR A 41 -13.15 16.90 12.49
N VAL A 42 -12.80 15.90 11.69
CA VAL A 42 -11.39 15.65 11.30
C VAL A 42 -10.88 16.59 10.20
N GLY A 43 -11.77 17.15 9.37
CA GLY A 43 -11.41 18.09 8.32
C GLY A 43 -11.23 19.54 8.82
N GLU A 44 -10.67 20.41 7.96
CA GLU A 44 -10.50 21.85 8.27
C GLU A 44 -11.84 22.57 8.56
N LYS A 45 -12.92 22.08 7.94
CA LYS A 45 -14.28 22.58 8.15
C LYS A 45 -15.17 21.44 8.64
N PRO A 46 -15.94 21.63 9.72
CA PRO A 46 -16.87 20.61 10.16
C PRO A 46 -17.92 20.30 9.09
N LEU A 47 -18.14 19.02 8.85
CA LEU A 47 -19.21 18.56 7.96
C LEU A 47 -20.59 18.72 8.64
N THR A 48 -21.64 18.72 7.83
CA THR A 48 -23.00 18.46 8.29
C THR A 48 -23.16 17.00 8.73
N GLU A 49 -24.28 16.66 9.36
CA GLU A 49 -24.54 15.29 9.78
C GLU A 49 -24.77 14.37 8.57
N GLU A 50 -25.43 14.89 7.54
CA GLU A 50 -25.69 14.20 6.28
C GLU A 50 -24.38 13.91 5.53
N GLU A 51 -23.52 14.92 5.36
CA GLU A 51 -22.21 14.75 4.72
C GLU A 51 -21.32 13.76 5.48
N ALA A 52 -21.33 13.79 6.83
CA ALA A 52 -20.56 12.84 7.62
C ALA A 52 -21.08 11.40 7.51
N LYS A 53 -22.40 11.21 7.32
CA LYS A 53 -23.00 9.88 7.08
C LYS A 53 -22.60 9.34 5.71
N GLU A 54 -22.63 10.18 4.69
CA GLU A 54 -22.21 9.82 3.32
C GLU A 54 -20.72 9.49 3.28
N GLU A 55 -19.88 10.33 3.89
CA GLU A 55 -18.44 10.10 3.97
C GLU A 55 -18.09 8.82 4.74
N TYR A 56 -18.83 8.52 5.82
CA TYR A 56 -18.70 7.22 6.51
C TYR A 56 -19.01 6.05 5.57
N GLN A 57 -20.10 6.12 4.80
CA GLN A 57 -20.47 5.04 3.87
C GLN A 57 -19.41 4.84 2.79
N ASN A 58 -18.84 5.92 2.28
CA ASN A 58 -17.78 5.88 1.26
C ASN A 58 -16.46 5.34 1.84
N SER A 59 -16.14 5.64 3.10
CA SER A 59 -14.90 5.25 3.74
C SER A 59 -14.97 3.91 4.49
N GLU A 60 -16.16 3.34 4.72
CA GLU A 60 -16.36 2.16 5.57
C GLU A 60 -15.49 0.97 5.15
N LYS A 61 -15.44 0.64 3.85
CA LYS A 61 -14.58 -0.43 3.33
C LYS A 61 -13.09 -0.16 3.63
N GLY A 62 -12.63 1.06 3.41
CA GLY A 62 -11.25 1.46 3.68
C GLY A 62 -10.90 1.39 5.17
N LEU A 63 -11.79 1.87 6.04
CA LEU A 63 -11.63 1.80 7.50
C LEU A 63 -11.58 0.35 7.99
N ARG A 64 -12.41 -0.54 7.42
CA ARG A 64 -12.34 -1.97 7.73
C ARG A 64 -11.00 -2.55 7.34
N TYR A 65 -10.55 -2.29 6.12
CA TYR A 65 -9.27 -2.80 5.64
C TYR A 65 -8.10 -2.30 6.48
N GLN A 66 -8.06 -1.01 6.84
CA GLN A 66 -7.01 -0.47 7.72
C GLN A 66 -6.90 -1.20 9.06
N LEU A 67 -8.03 -1.63 9.64
CA LEU A 67 -8.03 -2.40 10.88
C LEU A 67 -7.56 -3.85 10.66
N ILE A 68 -7.95 -4.48 9.55
CA ILE A 68 -7.50 -5.82 9.17
C ILE A 68 -5.99 -5.81 8.90
N GLU A 69 -5.53 -4.89 8.04
CA GLU A 69 -4.13 -4.64 7.69
C GLU A 69 -3.31 -4.40 8.95
N GLY A 70 -3.73 -3.46 9.80
CA GLY A 70 -3.03 -3.16 11.05
C GLY A 70 -2.92 -4.38 11.98
N LYS A 71 -3.92 -5.27 11.99
CA LYS A 71 -3.87 -6.53 12.73
C LYS A 71 -2.88 -7.51 12.11
N ILE A 72 -2.90 -7.69 10.79
CA ILE A 72 -1.97 -8.58 10.06
C ILE A 72 -0.53 -8.12 10.29
N VAL A 73 -0.26 -6.82 10.12
CA VAL A 73 1.04 -6.21 10.33
C VAL A 73 1.55 -6.49 11.74
N LYS A 74 0.69 -6.28 12.75
CA LYS A 74 1.06 -6.48 14.16
C LYS A 74 1.27 -7.95 14.53
N GLU A 75 0.40 -8.85 14.08
CA GLU A 75 0.45 -10.27 14.47
C GLU A 75 1.58 -11.04 13.76
N ASN A 76 2.01 -10.56 12.60
CA ASN A 76 3.06 -11.19 11.79
C ASN A 76 4.39 -10.42 11.81
N ASP A 77 4.54 -9.47 12.73
CA ASP A 77 5.75 -8.67 12.93
C ASP A 77 6.28 -8.02 11.63
N ILE A 78 5.36 -7.52 10.80
CA ILE A 78 5.68 -6.83 9.54
C ILE A 78 6.15 -5.41 9.89
N GLN A 79 7.33 -5.29 10.50
CA GLN A 79 7.87 -4.02 10.93
C GLN A 79 8.73 -3.38 9.85
N VAL A 80 8.72 -2.05 9.82
CA VAL A 80 9.68 -1.24 9.08
C VAL A 80 10.65 -0.65 10.08
N ASP A 81 11.82 -1.27 10.19
CA ASP A 81 12.94 -0.66 10.90
C ASP A 81 13.71 0.30 9.98
N PHE A 82 14.58 1.11 10.59
CA PHE A 82 15.35 2.12 9.87
C PHE A 82 16.28 1.53 8.81
N GLU A 83 16.87 0.36 9.07
CA GLU A 83 17.82 -0.27 8.14
C GLU A 83 17.09 -0.82 6.91
N ALA A 84 15.93 -1.45 7.11
CA ALA A 84 15.05 -1.90 6.04
C ALA A 84 14.54 -0.73 5.22
N LEU A 85 14.13 0.36 5.87
CA LEU A 85 13.69 1.58 5.18
C LEU A 85 14.83 2.23 4.38
N LYS A 86 16.04 2.25 4.93
CA LYS A 86 17.23 2.77 4.24
C LYS A 86 17.60 1.91 3.04
N ALA A 87 17.60 0.58 3.18
CA ALA A 87 17.84 -0.34 2.07
C ALA A 87 16.80 -0.13 0.95
N PHE A 88 15.52 -0.07 1.31
CA PHE A 88 14.43 0.20 0.39
C PHE A 88 14.59 1.55 -0.33
N ALA A 89 14.91 2.61 0.41
CA ALA A 89 15.17 3.93 -0.17
C ALA A 89 16.32 3.90 -1.19
N LYS A 90 17.43 3.21 -0.87
CA LYS A 90 18.58 3.06 -1.78
C LYS A 90 18.18 2.34 -3.07
N ASP A 91 17.37 1.30 -2.98
CA ASP A 91 16.94 0.55 -4.17
C ASP A 91 15.99 1.39 -5.04
N LYS A 92 15.09 2.19 -4.44
CA LYS A 92 14.28 3.17 -5.18
C LYS A 92 15.11 4.27 -5.83
N ILE A 93 16.16 4.74 -5.17
CA ILE A 93 17.10 5.72 -5.76
C ILE A 93 17.81 5.09 -6.96
N LYS A 94 18.31 3.84 -6.85
CA LYS A 94 18.94 3.14 -7.98
C LYS A 94 17.97 2.99 -9.15
N GLU A 95 16.73 2.58 -8.91
CA GLU A 95 15.69 2.48 -9.93
C GLU A 95 15.47 3.83 -10.64
N GLN A 96 15.38 4.91 -9.87
CA GLN A 96 15.22 6.26 -10.40
C GLN A 96 16.44 6.73 -11.21
N MET A 97 17.67 6.50 -10.71
CA MET A 97 18.91 6.86 -11.39
C MET A 97 19.06 6.12 -12.72
N ALA A 98 18.71 4.82 -12.75
CA ALA A 98 18.72 4.01 -13.96
C ALA A 98 17.77 4.56 -15.04
N GLN A 99 16.60 5.07 -14.66
CA GLN A 99 15.66 5.73 -15.58
C GLN A 99 16.26 6.99 -16.25
N PHE A 100 17.19 7.67 -15.57
CA PHE A 100 17.93 8.81 -16.11
C PHE A 100 19.29 8.44 -16.72
N GLY A 101 19.56 7.14 -16.92
CA GLY A 101 20.77 6.63 -17.57
C GLY A 101 21.99 6.48 -16.65
N GLN A 102 21.83 6.65 -15.34
CA GLN A 102 22.88 6.41 -14.35
C GLN A 102 22.77 4.99 -13.80
N MET A 103 23.48 4.06 -14.43
CA MET A 103 23.34 2.62 -14.17
C MET A 103 24.22 2.07 -13.05
N ASP A 104 25.24 2.80 -12.59
CA ASP A 104 26.21 2.31 -11.61
C ASP A 104 26.55 3.39 -10.55
N PRO A 105 25.56 3.78 -9.72
CA PRO A 105 25.81 4.70 -8.63
C PRO A 105 26.64 4.04 -7.52
N SER A 106 27.58 4.79 -6.95
CA SER A 106 28.38 4.26 -5.83
C SER A 106 27.54 4.08 -4.56
N ASP A 107 27.89 3.11 -3.72
CA ASP A 107 27.19 2.90 -2.44
C ASP A 107 27.16 4.14 -1.55
N LYS A 108 28.25 4.92 -1.57
CA LYS A 108 28.37 6.17 -0.82
C LYS A 108 27.37 7.22 -1.33
N GLU A 109 27.25 7.37 -2.64
CA GLU A 109 26.28 8.29 -3.25
C GLU A 109 24.85 7.92 -2.88
N LEU A 110 24.52 6.63 -2.95
CA LEU A 110 23.21 6.12 -2.54
C LEU A 110 22.94 6.36 -1.06
N ASP A 111 23.92 6.13 -0.19
CA ASP A 111 23.80 6.39 1.24
C ASP A 111 23.57 7.88 1.55
N ASP A 112 24.30 8.77 0.88
CA ASP A 112 24.18 10.22 1.07
C ASP A 112 22.79 10.73 0.62
N ILE A 113 22.28 10.24 -0.53
CA ILE A 113 20.94 10.58 -1.02
C ILE A 113 19.86 10.00 -0.10
N ALA A 114 19.98 8.73 0.28
CA ALA A 114 19.03 8.08 1.19
C ALA A 114 18.95 8.81 2.53
N ALA A 115 20.09 9.19 3.12
CA ALA A 115 20.13 9.95 4.37
C ALA A 115 19.40 11.30 4.24
N ARG A 116 19.56 11.99 3.10
CA ARG A 116 18.85 13.24 2.83
C ARG A 116 17.34 13.03 2.73
N ILE A 117 16.89 12.01 2.00
CA ILE A 117 15.45 11.70 1.87
C ILE A 117 14.87 11.32 3.24
N LEU A 118 15.54 10.46 3.99
CA LEU A 118 15.09 9.98 5.30
C LEU A 118 15.19 11.04 6.41
N SER A 119 15.82 12.19 6.14
CA SER A 119 15.74 13.36 7.02
C SER A 119 14.39 14.09 6.93
N ASN A 120 13.61 13.85 5.87
CA ASN A 120 12.28 14.40 5.69
C ASN A 120 11.21 13.44 6.23
N GLN A 121 10.45 13.88 7.23
CA GLN A 121 9.41 13.06 7.87
C GLN A 121 8.30 12.62 6.90
N ASP A 122 7.92 13.45 5.94
CA ASP A 122 6.89 13.11 4.95
C ASP A 122 7.38 12.00 4.01
N GLU A 123 8.65 12.05 3.62
CA GLU A 123 9.26 11.00 2.80
C GLU A 123 9.47 9.71 3.59
N VAL A 124 9.86 9.80 4.86
CA VAL A 124 9.92 8.63 5.76
C VAL A 124 8.56 7.96 5.84
N LYS A 125 7.49 8.72 6.04
CA LYS A 125 6.12 8.18 6.10
C LYS A 125 5.75 7.50 4.78
N ARG A 126 5.92 8.20 3.66
CA ARG A 126 5.59 7.68 2.31
C ARG A 126 6.36 6.40 1.99
N LEU A 127 7.67 6.37 2.23
CA LEU A 127 8.50 5.19 1.97
C LEU A 127 8.18 4.04 2.92
N SER A 128 7.83 4.33 4.17
CA SER A 128 7.40 3.31 5.12
C SER A 128 6.09 2.66 4.67
N GLU A 129 5.11 3.45 4.23
CA GLU A 129 3.85 2.93 3.68
C GLU A 129 4.08 2.04 2.45
N GLN A 130 4.94 2.47 1.52
CA GLN A 130 5.32 1.66 0.35
C GLN A 130 6.00 0.35 0.74
N LEU A 131 6.93 0.39 1.69
CA LEU A 131 7.64 -0.81 2.16
C LEU A 131 6.70 -1.77 2.90
N VAL A 132 5.76 -1.26 3.72
CA VAL A 132 4.72 -2.10 4.34
C VAL A 132 3.88 -2.79 3.27
N ASN A 133 3.47 -2.06 2.23
CA ASN A 133 2.67 -2.63 1.13
C ASN A 133 3.41 -3.75 0.39
N GLU A 134 4.70 -3.55 0.09
CA GLU A 134 5.55 -4.59 -0.52
C GLU A 134 5.71 -5.82 0.39
N LYS A 135 5.94 -5.61 1.69
CA LYS A 135 6.04 -6.70 2.66
C LYS A 135 4.71 -7.47 2.81
N LEU A 136 3.57 -6.76 2.79
CA LEU A 136 2.25 -7.39 2.82
C LEU A 136 1.99 -8.22 1.57
N LEU A 137 2.32 -7.70 0.38
CA LEU A 137 2.18 -8.44 -0.87
C LEU A 137 2.96 -9.75 -0.81
N ASN A 138 4.22 -9.70 -0.38
CA ASN A 138 5.05 -10.90 -0.22
C ASN A 138 4.48 -11.84 0.84
N PHE A 139 4.04 -11.31 1.98
CA PHE A 139 3.38 -12.10 3.02
C PHE A 139 2.14 -12.83 2.49
N TYR A 140 1.29 -12.16 1.70
CA TYR A 140 0.12 -12.78 1.08
C TYR A 140 0.52 -13.86 0.07
N LYS A 141 1.48 -13.58 -0.81
CA LYS A 141 2.03 -14.56 -1.77
C LYS A 141 2.54 -15.82 -1.09
N ASP A 142 3.18 -15.68 0.08
CA ASP A 142 3.77 -16.81 0.81
C ASP A 142 2.76 -17.60 1.66
N ASN A 143 1.69 -16.96 2.14
CA ASN A 143 0.80 -17.56 3.15
C ASN A 143 -0.62 -17.86 2.63
N MET A 144 -1.02 -17.31 1.48
CA MET A 144 -2.32 -17.59 0.88
C MET A 144 -2.19 -18.60 -0.25
N LYS A 145 -3.31 -19.22 -0.60
CA LYS A 145 -3.42 -20.09 -1.77
C LYS A 145 -4.08 -19.30 -2.88
N PHE A 146 -3.47 -19.31 -4.05
CA PHE A 146 -3.97 -18.65 -5.25
C PHE A 146 -4.26 -19.72 -6.30
N ASP A 147 -5.39 -19.55 -6.98
CA ASP A 147 -5.71 -20.32 -8.17
C ASP A 147 -5.09 -19.61 -9.38
N GLU A 148 -4.23 -20.30 -10.13
CA GLU A 148 -3.63 -19.74 -11.35
C GLU A 148 -4.67 -19.72 -12.48
N LYS A 149 -4.84 -18.55 -13.10
CA LYS A 149 -5.72 -18.35 -14.26
C LYS A 149 -4.89 -17.90 -15.46
N GLU A 150 -4.86 -18.71 -16.51
CA GLU A 150 -4.29 -18.30 -17.79
C GLU A 150 -5.25 -17.32 -18.48
N VAL A 151 -4.74 -16.18 -18.92
CA VAL A 151 -5.51 -15.12 -19.59
C VAL A 151 -4.82 -14.65 -20.86
N THR A 152 -5.62 -14.23 -21.84
CA THR A 152 -5.13 -13.49 -23.00
C THR A 152 -4.81 -12.03 -22.63
N TYR A 153 -4.09 -11.33 -23.52
CA TYR A 153 -3.79 -9.91 -23.32
C TYR A 153 -5.06 -9.05 -23.18
N ASP A 154 -6.08 -9.30 -24.00
CA ASP A 154 -7.33 -8.53 -23.96
C ASP A 154 -8.09 -8.75 -22.65
N GLU A 155 -8.10 -9.98 -22.14
CA GLU A 155 -8.68 -10.30 -20.83
C GLU A 155 -7.90 -9.65 -19.68
N PHE A 156 -6.57 -9.66 -19.75
CA PHE A 156 -5.71 -9.01 -18.76
C PHE A 156 -5.98 -7.49 -18.68
N VAL A 157 -6.05 -6.81 -19.83
CA VAL A 157 -6.38 -5.38 -19.88
C VAL A 157 -7.78 -5.14 -19.31
N LYS A 158 -8.74 -6.01 -19.61
CA LYS A 158 -10.11 -5.86 -19.09
C LYS A 158 -10.14 -5.96 -17.55
N GLU A 159 -9.49 -6.96 -16.98
CA GLU A 159 -9.49 -7.21 -15.52
C GLU A 159 -8.79 -6.10 -14.72
N ILE A 160 -7.78 -5.42 -15.29
CA ILE A 160 -7.04 -4.34 -14.60
C ILE A 160 -7.70 -2.96 -14.70
N TYR A 161 -8.50 -2.72 -15.75
CA TYR A 161 -9.04 -1.39 -16.05
C TYR A 161 -10.58 -1.30 -15.94
N GLU A 162 -11.28 -2.37 -15.54
CA GLU A 162 -12.69 -2.35 -15.11
C GLU A 162 -12.84 -1.84 -13.66
#